data_AF-A0A1Q6QW33-F1
#
_entry.id   AF-A0A1Q6QW33-F1
#
_cell.length_a   1.000
_cell.length_b   1.000
_cell.length_c   1.000
_cell.angle_alpha   90.00
_cell.angle_beta   90.00
_cell.angle_gamma   90.00
#
_symmetry.space_group_name_H-M   'P 1'
#
loop_
_entity.id
_entity.type
_entity.pdbx_description
1 polymer ?
#
loop_
_entity_poly.entity_id
_entity_poly.type
_entity_poly.pdbx_seq_one_letter_code
_entity_poly.pdbx_strand_id
1 'polypeptide(L)'
;MNRKGQALVEFVLILPIFIMILFSIVDFGMIFNKKNELENISVDVVNMLNKDIPLEEIKSEYADIDIEISSDDKYKNVVISDKIDILTPGLNRILGNPYEVKVERKIPNV
;
A
#
# COMPACT_ATOMS: atom_id res chain seq x y z
N MET A 1 -30.18 -10.16 -42.07
CA MET A 1 -29.67 -9.31 -40.96
C MET A 1 -28.24 -8.91 -41.29
N ASN A 2 -27.97 -7.60 -41.42
CA ASN A 2 -26.67 -7.08 -41.86
C ASN A 2 -25.66 -7.19 -40.68
N ARG A 3 -24.69 -8.10 -40.77
CA ARG A 3 -23.70 -8.39 -39.69
C ARG A 3 -22.47 -7.47 -39.72
N LYS A 4 -22.43 -6.51 -40.65
CA LYS A 4 -21.33 -5.57 -40.78
C LYS A 4 -21.36 -4.60 -39.59
N GLY A 5 -20.29 -4.58 -38.80
CA GLY A 5 -20.17 -3.72 -37.61
C GLY A 5 -20.58 -4.36 -36.28
N GLN A 6 -21.16 -5.57 -36.29
CA GLN A 6 -21.52 -6.27 -35.04
C GLN A 6 -20.29 -6.51 -34.14
N ALA A 7 -19.19 -6.98 -34.73
CA ALA A 7 -17.94 -7.20 -34.00
C ALA A 7 -17.35 -5.90 -33.41
N LEU A 8 -17.54 -4.76 -34.08
CA LEU A 8 -17.12 -3.46 -33.56
C LEU A 8 -17.95 -3.05 -32.35
N VAL A 9 -19.27 -3.26 -32.40
CA VAL A 9 -20.17 -2.99 -31.27
C VAL A 9 -19.80 -3.86 -30.07
N GLU A 10 -19.59 -5.16 -30.28
CA GLU A 10 -19.18 -6.08 -29.21
C GLU A 10 -17.82 -5.69 -28.59
N PHE A 11 -16.84 -5.30 -29.41
CA PHE A 11 -15.53 -4.83 -28.93
C PHE A 11 -15.62 -3.56 -28.08
N VAL A 12 -16.39 -2.57 -28.52
CA VAL A 12 -16.57 -1.30 -27.79
C VAL A 12 -17.27 -1.52 -26.45
N LEU A 13 -18.14 -2.53 -26.35
CA LEU A 13 -18.79 -2.89 -25.08
C LEU A 13 -17.84 -3.59 -24.10
N ILE A 14 -16.90 -4.39 -24.58
CA ILE A 14 -15.94 -5.11 -23.74
C ILE A 14 -14.79 -4.20 -23.27
N LEU A 15 -14.38 -3.25 -24.11
CA LEU A 15 -13.20 -2.42 -23.88
C LEU A 15 -13.20 -1.67 -22.52
N PRO A 16 -14.30 -1.05 -22.04
CA PRO A 16 -14.31 -0.37 -20.74
C PRO A 16 -14.06 -1.32 -19.57
N ILE A 17 -14.65 -2.52 -19.62
CA ILE A 17 -14.48 -3.54 -18.59
C ILE A 17 -13.03 -4.02 -18.58
N PHE A 18 -12.46 -4.25 -19.76
CA PHE A 18 -11.07 -4.63 -19.90
C PHE A 18 -10.11 -3.58 -19.33
N ILE A 19 -10.35 -2.29 -19.59
CA ILE A 19 -9.55 -1.19 -19.04
C ILE A 19 -9.65 -1.13 -17.51
N MET A 20 -10.85 -1.32 -16.94
CA MET A 20 -11.02 -1.36 -15.48
C MET A 20 -10.23 -2.51 -14.84
N ILE A 21 -10.24 -3.69 -15.45
CA ILE A 21 -9.44 -4.84 -14.98
C ILE A 21 -7.95 -4.52 -15.05
N LEU A 22 -7.49 -3.93 -16.16
CA LEU A 22 -6.08 -3.58 -16.34
C LEU A 22 -5.61 -2.57 -15.27
N PHE A 23 -6.36 -1.49 -15.03
CA PHE A 23 -6.01 -0.53 -13.99
C PHE A 23 -6.11 -1.13 -12.58
N SER A 24 -7.06 -2.04 -12.34
CA SER A 24 -7.14 -2.71 -11.03
C SER A 24 -5.86 -3.49 -10.74
N ILE A 25 -5.32 -4.19 -11.75
CA ILE A 25 -4.04 -4.91 -11.62
C ILE A 25 -2.89 -3.92 -11.31
N VAL A 26 -2.88 -2.74 -11.95
CA VAL A 26 -1.88 -1.70 -11.67
C VAL A 26 -1.99 -1.21 -10.23
N ASP A 27 -3.19 -0.88 -9.75
CA ASP A 27 -3.42 -0.44 -8.37
C ASP A 27 -2.93 -1.48 -7.35
N PHE A 28 -3.26 -2.76 -7.56
CA PHE A 28 -2.77 -3.84 -6.69
C PHE A 28 -1.25 -3.98 -6.76
N GLY A 29 -0.65 -3.84 -7.95
CA GLY A 29 0.81 -3.85 -8.11
C GLY A 29 1.48 -2.73 -7.33
N MET A 30 0.92 -1.52 -7.37
CA MET A 30 1.43 -0.37 -6.62
C MET A 30 1.28 -0.56 -5.12
N ILE A 31 0.11 -1.01 -4.63
CA ILE A 31 -0.12 -1.35 -3.22
C ILE A 31 0.88 -2.40 -2.74
N PHE A 32 1.07 -3.47 -3.52
CA PHE A 32 2.00 -4.55 -3.19
C PHE A 32 3.45 -4.07 -3.15
N ASN A 33 3.85 -3.27 -4.13
CA ASN A 33 5.19 -2.69 -4.15
C ASN A 33 5.44 -1.78 -2.93
N LYS A 34 4.49 -0.90 -2.63
CA LYS A 34 4.54 -0.04 -1.44
C LYS A 34 4.59 -0.85 -0.15
N LYS A 35 3.82 -1.93 -0.05
CA LYS A 35 3.87 -2.83 1.11
C LYS A 35 5.25 -3.45 1.31
N ASN A 36 5.91 -3.88 0.23
CA ASN A 36 7.27 -4.43 0.31
C ASN A 36 8.31 -3.36 0.69
N GLU A 37 8.14 -2.13 0.20
CA GLU A 37 8.95 -0.98 0.63
C GLU A 37 8.81 -0.76 2.15
N LEU A 38 7.59 -0.69 2.68
CA LEU A 38 7.34 -0.54 4.11
C LEU A 38 7.87 -1.72 4.93
N GLU A 39 7.82 -2.95 4.42
CA GLU A 39 8.42 -4.11 5.09
C GLU A 39 9.94 -3.94 5.25
N ASN A 40 10.64 -3.48 4.22
CA ASN A 40 12.08 -3.22 4.31
C ASN A 40 12.38 -2.11 5.30
N ILE A 41 11.65 -0.99 5.22
CA ILE A 41 11.79 0.13 6.16
C ILE A 41 11.51 -0.33 7.59
N SER A 42 10.53 -1.21 7.80
CA SER A 42 10.23 -1.75 9.13
C SER A 42 11.38 -2.56 9.71
N VAL A 43 12.15 -3.28 8.89
CA VAL A 43 13.38 -3.97 9.32
C VAL A 43 14.42 -2.94 9.76
N ASP A 44 14.61 -1.90 8.96
CA ASP A 44 15.61 -0.88 9.22
C ASP A 44 15.29 -0.07 10.48
N VAL A 45 14.03 0.35 10.66
CA VAL A 45 13.54 1.01 11.87
C VAL A 45 13.75 0.13 13.10
N VAL A 46 13.41 -1.16 13.04
CA VAL A 46 13.65 -2.10 14.16
C VAL A 46 15.15 -2.18 14.49
N ASN A 47 16.01 -2.23 13.46
CA ASN A 47 17.45 -2.29 13.64
C ASN A 47 18.03 -0.99 14.24
N MET A 48 17.50 0.17 13.87
CA MET A 48 17.87 1.47 14.43
C MET A 48 17.43 1.60 15.88
N LEU A 49 16.21 1.16 16.21
CA LEU A 49 15.70 1.13 17.58
C LEU A 49 16.53 0.22 18.49
N ASN A 50 16.98 -0.93 17.98
CA ASN A 50 17.89 -1.83 18.72
C ASN A 50 19.29 -1.25 18.94
N LYS A 51 19.67 -0.19 18.20
CA LYS A 51 20.93 0.55 18.39
C LYS A 51 20.75 1.79 19.26
N ASP A 52 19.59 1.94 19.92
CA ASP A 52 19.23 3.08 20.77
C ASP A 52 19.25 4.44 20.02
N ILE A 53 19.03 4.43 18.70
CA ILE A 53 18.87 5.66 17.91
C ILE A 53 17.54 6.34 18.32
N PRO A 54 17.53 7.66 18.58
CA PRO A 54 16.32 8.36 19.00
C PRO A 54 15.26 8.34 17.91
N LEU A 55 14.00 8.15 18.31
CA LEU A 55 12.86 8.06 17.38
C LEU A 55 12.71 9.30 16.48
N GLU A 56 13.07 10.48 16.98
CA GLU A 56 13.00 11.73 16.20
C GLU A 56 13.94 11.72 15.00
N GLU A 57 15.10 11.09 15.13
CA GLU A 57 16.05 10.96 14.02
C GLU A 57 15.51 10.00 12.95
N ILE A 58 14.92 8.87 13.39
CA ILE A 58 14.28 7.89 12.49
C ILE A 58 13.10 8.54 11.74
N LYS A 59 12.26 9.31 12.45
CA LYS A 59 11.14 10.03 11.84
C LYS A 59 11.60 11.12 10.87
N SER A 60 12.75 11.74 11.13
CA SER A 60 13.33 12.71 10.19
C SER A 60 13.89 12.06 8.93
N GLU A 61 14.42 10.84 9.02
CA GLU A 61 14.92 10.09 7.86
C GLU A 61 13.77 9.59 6.96
N TYR A 62 12.65 9.19 7.57
CA TYR A 62 11.45 8.71 6.88
C TYR A 62 10.26 9.68 7.01
N ALA A 63 10.49 10.96 6.69
CA ALA A 63 9.50 12.03 6.92
C ALA A 63 8.16 11.85 6.19
N ASP A 64 8.15 11.11 5.08
CA ASP A 64 6.96 10.88 4.26
C ASP A 64 6.10 9.70 4.75
N ILE A 65 6.55 8.96 5.76
CA ILE A 65 5.93 7.72 6.23
C ILE A 65 5.53 7.87 7.69
N ASP A 66 4.34 7.39 8.04
CA ASP A 66 3.87 7.45 9.43
C ASP A 66 4.40 6.28 10.24
N ILE A 67 5.11 6.57 11.33
CA ILE A 67 5.74 5.58 12.20
C ILE A 67 5.17 5.72 13.61
N GLU A 68 4.39 4.73 14.01
CA GLU A 68 3.82 4.61 15.35
C GLU A 68 4.53 3.49 16.11
N ILE A 69 4.98 3.78 17.33
CA ILE A 69 5.55 2.77 18.22
C ILE A 69 4.67 2.69 19.45
N SER A 70 4.11 1.51 19.71
CA SER A 70 3.39 1.21 20.95
C SER A 70 4.15 0.16 21.74
N SER A 71 4.18 0.28 23.06
CA SER A 71 4.81 -0.69 23.95
C SER A 71 3.75 -1.35 24.82
N ASP A 72 3.75 -2.68 24.81
CA ASP A 72 3.00 -3.53 25.74
C ASP A 72 4.01 -4.20 26.71
N ASP A 73 3.52 -4.89 27.75
CA ASP A 73 4.34 -5.52 28.80
C ASP A 73 5.39 -6.48 28.23
N LYS A 74 5.10 -7.12 27.08
CA LYS A 74 5.97 -8.14 26.46
C LYS A 74 6.59 -7.71 25.13
N TYR A 75 6.01 -6.76 24.42
CA TYR A 75 6.42 -6.42 23.06
C TYR A 75 6.39 -4.90 22.82
N LYS A 76 7.36 -4.42 22.05
CA LYS A 76 7.26 -3.16 21.30
C LYS A 76 6.69 -3.46 19.92
N ASN A 77 5.53 -2.89 19.62
CA ASN A 77 4.91 -2.94 18.30
C ASN A 77 5.31 -1.69 17.52
N VAL A 78 5.91 -1.89 16.36
CA VAL A 78 6.24 -0.84 15.39
C VAL A 78 5.24 -0.97 14.24
N VAL A 79 4.44 0.07 14.05
CA VAL A 79 3.47 0.18 12.95
C VAL A 79 3.98 1.25 12.01
N ILE A 80 4.14 0.88 10.75
CA ILE A 80 4.55 1.78 9.67
C ILE A 80 3.43 1.84 8.65
N SER A 81 3.04 3.05 8.26
CA SER A 81 1.96 3.24 7.30
C SER A 81 2.23 4.35 6.28
N ASP A 82 1.73 4.14 5.07
CA ASP A 82 1.80 5.09 3.98
C ASP A 82 0.49 5.06 3.18
N LYS A 83 0.19 6.16 2.48
CA LYS A 83 -1.05 6.36 1.72
C LYS A 83 -0.76 6.27 0.23
N ILE A 84 -1.58 5.51 -0.48
CA ILE A 84 -1.49 5.38 -1.93
C ILE A 84 -2.82 5.70 -2.61
N ASP A 85 -2.75 6.53 -3.64
CA ASP A 85 -3.94 6.88 -4.42
C ASP A 85 -4.34 5.73 -5.35
N ILE A 86 -5.64 5.44 -5.39
CA ILE A 86 -6.23 4.43 -6.27
C ILE A 86 -6.62 5.07 -7.60
N LEU A 87 -6.04 4.57 -8.70
CA LEU A 87 -6.25 5.10 -10.04
C LEU A 87 -7.55 4.60 -10.66
N THR A 88 -7.93 3.34 -10.41
CA THR A 88 -9.09 2.71 -11.03
C THR A 88 -10.40 3.33 -10.53
N PRO A 89 -11.22 3.93 -11.42
CA PRO A 89 -12.53 4.43 -11.05
C PRO A 89 -13.42 3.31 -10.53
N GLY A 90 -14.11 3.55 -9.42
CA GLY A 90 -14.99 2.57 -8.78
C GLY A 90 -14.28 1.70 -7.74
N LEU A 91 -13.02 1.31 -7.96
CA LEU A 91 -12.23 0.60 -6.96
C LEU A 91 -11.95 1.48 -5.73
N ASN A 92 -11.75 2.78 -5.95
CA ASN A 92 -11.63 3.79 -4.90
C ASN A 92 -12.82 3.82 -3.91
N ARG A 93 -14.03 3.41 -4.34
CA ARG A 93 -15.21 3.33 -3.47
C ARG A 93 -15.22 2.07 -2.60
N ILE A 94 -14.53 1.02 -3.03
CA ILE A 94 -14.48 -0.28 -2.34
C ILE A 94 -13.32 -0.28 -1.34
N LEU A 95 -12.13 0.13 -1.77
CA LEU A 95 -10.92 0.11 -0.95
C LEU A 95 -10.72 1.41 -0.14
N GLY A 96 -11.39 2.50 -0.53
CA GLY A 96 -11.07 3.84 -0.06
C GLY A 96 -10.00 4.51 -0.94
N ASN A 97 -9.95 5.84 -0.91
CA ASN A 97 -8.93 6.62 -1.60
C ASN A 97 -8.59 7.90 -0.81
N PRO A 98 -7.35 8.08 -0.33
CA PRO A 98 -6.21 7.16 -0.50
C PRO A 98 -6.39 5.85 0.27
N TYR A 99 -5.84 4.77 -0.27
CA TYR A 99 -5.73 3.48 0.43
C TYR A 99 -4.53 3.51 1.37
N GLU A 100 -4.74 3.09 2.61
CA GLU A 100 -3.71 3.09 3.65
C GLU A 100 -3.03 1.71 3.70
N VAL A 101 -1.75 1.67 3.35
CA VAL A 101 -0.91 0.47 3.44
C VAL A 101 -0.25 0.45 4.81
N LYS A 102 -0.42 -0.64 5.56
CA LYS A 102 0.17 -0.81 6.90
C LYS A 102 1.03 -2.07 7.00
N VAL A 103 2.13 -1.95 7.73
CA VAL A 103 3.00 -3.04 8.16
C VAL A 103 3.20 -2.95 9.67
N GLU A 104 3.05 -4.08 10.36
CA GLU A 104 3.22 -4.18 11.82
C GLU A 104 4.35 -5.18 12.13
N ARG A 105 5.28 -4.78 13.00
CA ARG A 105 6.31 -5.66 13.54
C ARG A 105 6.31 -5.67 15.06
N LYS A 106 6.41 -6.87 15.64
CA LYS A 106 6.46 -7.09 17.09
C LYS A 106 7.87 -7.46 17.51
N ILE A 107 8.45 -6.65 18.38
CA ILE A 107 9.79 -6.84 18.95
C ILE A 107 9.61 -7.25 20.42
N PRO A 108 10.16 -8.37 20.90
CA PRO A 108 10.09 -8.73 22.32
C PRO A 108 10.86 -7.72 23.18
N ASN A 109 10.29 -7.37 24.34
CA ASN A 109 11.01 -6.59 25.37
C ASN A 109 12.06 -7.53 25.99
N VAL A 110 13.34 -7.29 25.70
CA VAL A 110 14.48 -7.99 26.32
C VAL A 110 15.01 -7.16 27.48
#